data_AF-A0A379WSC5-F1
#
_entry.id   AF-A0A379WSC5-F1
#
_cell.length_a   1.000
_cell.length_b   1.000
_cell.length_c   1.000
_cell.angle_alpha   90.00
_cell.angle_beta   90.00
_cell.angle_gamma   90.00
#
_symmetry.space_group_name_H-M   'P 1'
#
loop_
_entity.id
_entity.type
_entity.pdbx_description
1 polymer ?
#
loop_
_entity_poly.entity_id
_entity_poly.type
_entity_poly.pdbx_seq_one_letter_code
_entity_poly.pdbx_strand_id
1 'polypeptide(L)'
;MIYYGLPQFGIELDPIPAAMIGLSLNTAAYTSETLRAAISAIDKGQWEAAASIGMTPWQTLRRAILPQAARVALPPLSNSFISLVKDTSLAATIQVAGVVPPGAVNYLANAGGVYHVPGPRR
;
A
#
# COMPACT_ATOMS: atom_id res chain seq x y z
N MET A 1 11.82 -9.69 -3.97
CA MET A 1 12.67 -10.40 -4.96
C MET A 1 12.72 -9.71 -6.33
N ILE A 2 12.60 -8.37 -6.42
CA ILE A 2 12.80 -7.60 -7.67
C ILE A 2 14.08 -6.74 -7.60
N TYR A 3 14.63 -6.53 -6.41
CA TYR A 3 15.78 -5.65 -6.16
C TYR A 3 17.15 -6.23 -6.56
N TYR A 4 17.26 -7.55 -6.77
CA TYR A 4 18.54 -8.22 -7.06
C TYR A 4 18.68 -8.77 -8.49
N GLY A 5 17.66 -8.64 -9.36
CA GLY A 5 17.66 -9.26 -10.70
C GLY A 5 17.89 -8.32 -11.89
N LEU A 6 17.61 -7.03 -11.73
CA LEU A 6 17.66 -6.06 -12.83
C LEU A 6 19.00 -5.34 -13.10
N PRO A 7 20.10 -5.50 -12.33
CA PRO A 7 21.39 -4.92 -12.74
C PRO A 7 22.06 -5.64 -13.93
N GLN A 8 21.58 -6.83 -14.33
CA GLN A 8 22.21 -7.63 -15.41
C GLN A 8 21.75 -7.28 -16.84
N PHE A 9 20.76 -6.41 -17.01
CA PHE A 9 20.16 -6.11 -18.33
C PHE A 9 20.39 -4.67 -18.83
N GLY A 10 21.18 -3.84 -18.14
CA GLY A 10 21.58 -2.51 -18.64
C GLY A 10 20.44 -1.49 -18.78
N ILE A 11 19.30 -1.71 -18.12
CA ILE A 11 18.19 -0.77 -18.04
C ILE A 11 18.34 0.02 -16.74
N GLU A 12 18.88 1.23 -16.82
CA GLU A 12 18.78 2.24 -15.75
C GLU A 12 17.34 2.73 -15.69
N LEU A 13 16.44 1.93 -15.13
CA LEU A 13 15.15 2.46 -14.68
C LEU A 13 15.45 3.38 -13.51
N ASP A 14 15.06 4.64 -13.66
CA ASP A 14 15.08 5.63 -12.60
C ASP A 14 14.47 5.00 -11.32
N PRO A 15 15.04 5.21 -10.11
CA PRO A 15 14.66 4.44 -8.92
C PRO A 15 13.17 4.47 -8.59
N ILE A 16 12.47 5.53 -8.99
CA ILE A 16 11.04 5.73 -8.75
C ILE A 16 10.17 4.76 -9.58
N PRO A 17 10.23 4.73 -10.93
CA PRO A 17 9.44 3.77 -11.72
C PRO A 17 9.77 2.30 -11.41
N ALA A 18 11.03 1.96 -11.11
CA ALA A 18 11.40 0.60 -10.70
C ALA A 18 10.72 0.19 -9.37
N ALA A 19 10.75 1.08 -8.36
CA ALA A 19 10.08 0.86 -7.08
C ALA A 19 8.56 0.76 -7.24
N MET A 20 7.96 1.60 -8.09
CA MET A 20 6.51 1.56 -8.37
C MET A 20 6.09 0.23 -8.98
N ILE A 21 6.77 -0.24 -10.03
CA ILE A 21 6.44 -1.52 -10.68
C ILE A 21 6.61 -2.69 -9.70
N GLY A 22 7.72 -2.70 -8.94
CA GLY A 22 7.99 -3.76 -7.98
C GLY A 22 6.93 -3.84 -6.87
N LEU A 23 6.52 -2.69 -6.34
CA LEU A 23 5.49 -2.59 -5.32
C LEU A 23 4.11 -2.96 -5.88
N SER A 24 3.73 -2.41 -7.03
CA SER A 24 2.43 -2.68 -7.67
C SER A 24 2.26 -4.15 -8.01
N LEU A 25 3.29 -4.83 -8.51
CA LEU A 25 3.22 -6.27 -8.80
C LEU A 25 3.03 -7.10 -7.52
N ASN A 26 3.74 -6.75 -6.45
CA ASN A 26 3.61 -7.46 -5.18
C ASN A 26 2.20 -7.29 -4.58
N THR A 27 1.69 -6.07 -4.56
CA THR A 27 0.33 -5.78 -4.09
C THR A 27 -0.73 -6.44 -4.99
N ALA A 28 -0.56 -6.39 -6.33
CA ALA A 28 -1.50 -6.99 -7.27
C ALA A 28 -1.61 -8.50 -7.12
N ALA A 29 -0.50 -9.21 -6.86
CA ALA A 29 -0.52 -10.64 -6.60
C ALA A 29 -1.36 -11.00 -5.37
N TYR A 30 -1.14 -10.28 -4.26
CA TYR A 30 -1.91 -10.49 -3.03
C TYR A 30 -3.40 -10.18 -3.21
N THR A 31 -3.71 -9.06 -3.86
CA THR A 31 -5.10 -8.65 -4.15
C THR A 31 -5.79 -9.65 -5.08
N SER A 32 -5.10 -10.14 -6.12
CA SER A 32 -5.64 -11.12 -7.05
C SER A 32 -5.99 -12.43 -6.36
N GLU A 33 -5.11 -12.94 -5.50
CA GLU A 33 -5.36 -14.17 -4.75
C GLU A 33 -6.52 -14.00 -3.76
N THR A 34 -6.61 -12.83 -3.10
CA THR A 34 -7.73 -12.50 -2.22
C THR A 34 -9.07 -12.51 -2.97
N LEU A 35 -9.12 -11.91 -4.16
CA LEU A 35 -10.32 -11.89 -5.00
C LEU A 35 -10.68 -13.29 -5.52
N ARG A 36 -9.68 -14.07 -5.96
CA ARG A 36 -9.86 -15.46 -6.40
C ARG A 36 -10.42 -16.33 -5.27
N ALA A 37 -9.86 -16.20 -4.08
CA ALA A 37 -10.32 -16.92 -2.89
C ALA A 37 -11.75 -16.51 -2.51
N ALA A 38 -12.07 -15.22 -2.56
CA ALA A 38 -13.41 -14.72 -2.26
C ALA A 38 -14.48 -15.23 -3.25
N ILE A 39 -14.16 -15.34 -4.54
CA ILE A 39 -15.06 -15.93 -5.54
C ILE A 39 -15.19 -17.44 -5.31
N SER A 40 -14.08 -18.13 -5.01
CA SER A 40 -14.06 -19.58 -4.78
C SER A 40 -14.75 -19.99 -3.47
N ALA A 41 -14.90 -19.07 -2.52
CA ALA A 41 -15.62 -19.28 -1.26
C ALA A 41 -17.15 -19.31 -1.44
N ILE A 42 -17.66 -18.89 -2.60
CA ILE A 42 -19.10 -18.94 -2.88
C ILE A 42 -19.51 -20.38 -3.18
N ASP A 43 -20.54 -20.82 -2.48
CA ASP A 43 -21.07 -22.19 -2.58
C ASP A 43 -21.49 -22.53 -4.02
N LYS A 44 -21.15 -23.76 -4.46
CA LYS A 44 -21.49 -24.24 -5.81
C LYS A 44 -23.00 -24.31 -6.05
N GLY A 45 -23.79 -24.52 -5.00
CA GLY A 45 -25.25 -24.48 -5.04
C GLY A 45 -25.81 -23.15 -5.52
N GLN A 46 -25.09 -22.02 -5.37
CA GLN A 46 -25.51 -20.74 -5.97
C GLN A 46 -25.46 -20.78 -7.50
N TRP A 47 -24.48 -21.49 -8.07
CA TRP A 47 -24.37 -21.68 -9.52
C TRP A 47 -25.47 -22.61 -10.04
N GLU A 48 -25.71 -23.71 -9.33
CA GLU A 48 -26.74 -24.70 -9.66
C GLU A 48 -28.16 -24.11 -9.52
N ALA A 49 -28.41 -23.32 -8.47
CA ALA A 49 -29.69 -22.62 -8.28
C ALA A 49 -29.93 -21.58 -9.37
N ALA A 50 -28.92 -20.79 -9.73
CA ALA A 50 -29.03 -19.82 -10.82
C ALA A 50 -29.27 -20.50 -12.18
N ALA A 51 -28.59 -21.61 -12.45
CA ALA A 51 -28.84 -22.42 -13.64
C ALA A 51 -30.26 -23.01 -13.65
N SER A 52 -30.78 -23.44 -12.50
CA SER A 52 -32.13 -24.01 -12.37
C SER A 52 -33.24 -23.01 -12.68
N ILE A 53 -33.00 -21.71 -12.50
CA ILE A 53 -33.93 -20.64 -12.87
C ILE A 53 -33.62 -20.01 -14.23
N GLY A 54 -32.75 -20.64 -15.03
CA GLY A 54 -32.45 -20.23 -16.41
C GLY A 54 -31.47 -19.06 -16.56
N MET A 55 -30.68 -18.73 -15.53
CA MET A 55 -29.66 -17.68 -15.66
C MET A 55 -28.48 -18.13 -16.52
N THR A 56 -27.98 -17.23 -17.36
CA THR A 56 -26.71 -17.43 -18.07
C THR A 56 -25.52 -17.28 -17.10
N PRO A 57 -24.35 -17.88 -17.38
CA PRO A 57 -23.17 -17.76 -16.51
C PRO A 57 -22.80 -16.30 -16.19
N TRP A 58 -22.98 -15.39 -17.15
CA TRP A 58 -22.73 -13.96 -16.95
C TRP A 58 -23.76 -13.29 -16.03
N GLN A 59 -25.03 -13.67 -16.13
CA GLN A 59 -26.07 -13.19 -15.22
C GLN A 59 -25.82 -13.70 -13.80
N THR A 60 -25.51 -14.98 -13.65
CA THR A 60 -25.15 -15.61 -12.38
C THR A 60 -23.94 -14.90 -11.75
N LEU A 61 -22.88 -14.71 -12.52
CA LEU A 61 -21.68 -14.03 -12.07
C LEU A 61 -21.99 -12.62 -11.56
N ARG A 62 -22.68 -11.80 -12.37
CA ARG A 62 -22.92 -10.39 -12.05
C ARG A 62 -23.96 -10.16 -10.96
N ARG A 63 -25.00 -11.00 -10.89
CA ARG A 63 -26.16 -10.77 -10.01
C ARG A 63 -26.09 -11.56 -8.70
N ALA A 64 -25.43 -12.73 -8.69
CA ALA A 64 -25.33 -13.57 -7.51
C ALA A 64 -23.90 -13.64 -6.97
N ILE A 65 -22.94 -14.05 -7.79
CA ILE A 65 -21.59 -14.41 -7.31
C ILE A 65 -20.76 -13.19 -6.94
N LEU A 66 -20.63 -12.19 -7.82
CA LEU A 66 -19.81 -11.00 -7.55
C LEU A 66 -20.28 -10.21 -6.31
N PRO A 67 -21.58 -9.94 -6.10
CA PRO A 67 -22.03 -9.26 -4.88
C PRO A 67 -21.73 -10.04 -3.59
N GLN A 68 -21.82 -11.38 -3.64
CA GLN A 68 -21.48 -12.23 -2.49
C GLN A 68 -19.97 -12.27 -2.25
N ALA A 69 -19.19 -12.50 -3.32
CA ALA A 69 -17.72 -12.52 -3.27
C ALA A 69 -17.15 -11.18 -2.80
N ALA A 70 -17.75 -10.05 -3.20
CA ALA A 70 -17.35 -8.73 -2.72
C ALA A 70 -17.48 -8.59 -1.20
N ARG A 71 -18.57 -9.09 -0.60
CA ARG A 71 -18.73 -9.08 0.86
C ARG A 71 -17.69 -9.94 1.58
N VAL A 72 -17.26 -11.04 0.96
CA VAL A 72 -16.19 -11.91 1.48
C VAL A 72 -14.80 -11.26 1.32
N ALA A 73 -14.55 -10.57 0.21
CA ALA A 73 -13.28 -9.92 -0.08
C ALA A 73 -13.05 -8.63 0.72
N LEU A 74 -14.12 -7.93 1.10
CA LEU A 74 -14.01 -6.62 1.75
C LEU A 74 -13.20 -6.62 3.06
N PRO A 75 -13.45 -7.52 4.03
CA PRO A 75 -12.68 -7.56 5.27
C PRO A 75 -11.16 -7.76 5.08
N PRO A 76 -10.67 -8.78 4.33
CA PRO A 76 -9.23 -8.96 4.14
C PRO A 76 -8.59 -7.84 3.32
N LEU A 77 -9.26 -7.31 2.30
CA LEU A 77 -8.76 -6.17 1.53
C LEU A 77 -8.63 -4.92 2.40
N SER A 78 -9.60 -4.68 3.29
CA SER A 78 -9.55 -3.57 4.24
C SER A 78 -8.38 -3.71 5.22
N ASN A 79 -8.12 -4.93 5.70
CA ASN A 79 -6.99 -5.19 6.59
C ASN A 79 -5.64 -4.91 5.91
N SER A 80 -5.48 -5.34 4.66
CA SER A 80 -4.28 -5.06 3.87
C SER A 80 -4.13 -3.58 3.54
N PHE A 81 -5.23 -2.89 3.25
CA PHE A 81 -5.22 -1.44 3.03
C PHE A 81 -4.76 -0.67 4.27
N ILE A 82 -5.31 -1.00 5.45
CA ILE A 82 -4.90 -0.39 6.72
C ILE A 82 -3.41 -0.62 6.99
N SER A 83 -2.92 -1.83 6.72
CA SER A 83 -1.50 -2.16 6.88
C SER A 83 -0.62 -1.33 5.95
N LEU A 84 -0.98 -1.22 4.68
CA LEU A 84 -0.28 -0.36 3.71
C LEU A 84 -0.23 1.09 4.15
N VAL A 85 -1.34 1.66 4.63
CA VAL A 85 -1.39 3.05 5.13
C VAL A 85 -0.46 3.25 6.33
N LYS A 86 -0.42 2.28 7.26
CA LYS A 86 0.49 2.31 8.41
C LYS A 86 1.95 2.26 7.97
N ASP A 87 2.29 1.35 7.06
CA ASP A 87 3.65 1.18 6.56
C ASP A 87 4.13 2.44 5.82
N THR A 88 3.27 3.05 5.00
CA THR A 88 3.60 4.32 4.32
C THR A 88 3.76 5.48 5.30
N SER A 89 2.93 5.55 6.34
CA SER A 89 3.00 6.63 7.34
C SER A 89 4.29 6.51 8.18
N LEU A 90 4.65 5.29 8.56
CA LEU A 90 5.89 4.99 9.28
C LEU A 90 7.12 5.30 8.40
N ALA A 91 7.12 4.84 7.15
CA ALA A 91 8.20 5.12 6.20
C ALA A 91 8.38 6.62 5.97
N ALA A 92 7.30 7.37 5.77
CA ALA A 92 7.35 8.83 5.62
C ALA A 92 7.89 9.52 6.88
N THR A 93 7.49 9.07 8.07
CA THR A 93 7.97 9.63 9.35
C THR A 93 9.47 9.39 9.53
N ILE A 94 9.96 8.18 9.24
CA ILE A 94 11.40 7.86 9.31
C ILE A 94 12.19 8.65 8.27
N GLN A 95 11.67 8.80 7.05
CA GLN A 95 12.31 9.58 6.00
C GLN A 95 12.49 11.05 6.40
N VAL A 96 11.44 11.67 6.95
CA VAL A 96 11.48 13.07 7.43
C VAL A 96 12.47 13.20 8.60
N ALA A 97 12.42 12.27 9.56
CA ALA A 97 13.34 12.28 10.70
C ALA A 97 14.81 12.08 10.29
N GLY A 98 15.08 11.30 9.24
CA GLY A 98 16.43 11.08 8.72
C GLY A 98 16.97 12.23 7.86
N VAL A 99 16.09 13.00 7.21
CA VAL A 99 16.49 14.19 6.42
C VAL A 99 16.79 15.39 7.33
N VAL A 100 16.12 15.51 8.47
CA VAL A 100 16.41 16.55 9.45
C VAL A 100 17.65 16.17 10.26
N PRO A 101 18.77 16.91 10.18
CA PRO A 101 19.98 16.59 10.93
C PRO A 101 19.68 16.53 12.44
N PRO A 102 20.24 15.57 13.21
CA PRO A 102 20.00 15.40 14.65
C PRO A 102 20.31 16.62 15.55
N GLY A 103 20.88 17.70 15.00
CA GLY A 103 21.11 18.96 15.70
C GLY A 103 20.24 20.13 15.22
N ALA A 104 19.58 20.06 14.07
CA ALA A 104 18.86 21.19 13.46
C ALA A 104 17.75 21.74 14.39
N VAL A 105 17.07 20.88 15.12
CA VAL A 105 16.04 21.28 16.11
C VAL A 105 16.66 22.04 17.29
N ASN A 106 17.86 21.63 17.75
CA ASN A 106 18.60 22.32 18.82
C ASN A 106 19.20 23.65 18.35
N TYR A 107 19.59 23.76 17.08
CA TYR A 107 20.08 25.02 16.50
C TYR A 107 18.95 26.04 16.33
N LEU A 108 17.75 25.62 15.93
CA LEU A 108 16.59 26.50 15.82
C LEU A 108 16.04 26.92 17.20
N ALA A 109 16.08 26.02 18.20
CA ALA A 109 15.70 26.35 19.57
C ALA A 109 16.69 27.34 20.24
N ASN A 110 17.99 27.23 19.97
CA ASN A 110 18.99 28.20 20.44
C ASN A 110 19.04 29.50 19.62
N ALA A 111 18.61 29.49 18.35
CA ALA A 111 18.56 30.71 17.53
C ALA A 111 17.45 31.69 17.93
N GLY A 112 16.47 31.25 18.72
CA GLY A 112 15.41 32.09 19.29
C GLY A 112 15.70 32.65 20.69
N GLY A 113 16.85 32.30 21.29
CA GLY A 113 17.21 32.65 22.66
C GLY A 113 18.47 33.52 22.76
N VAL A 114 18.28 34.79 23.14
CA VAL A 114 19.27 35.66 23.79
C VAL A 114 20.46 36.11 22.92
N TYR A 115 20.24 37.14 22.11
CA TYR A 115 21.31 38.11 21.80
C TYR A 115 21.57 38.97 23.05
N HIS A 116 22.32 38.46 24.03
CA HIS A 116 22.90 39.31 25.07
C HIS A 116 24.10 40.03 24.45
N VAL A 117 23.93 41.32 24.13
CA VAL A 117 24.99 42.19 23.60
C VAL A 117 26.00 42.45 24.72
N PRO A 118 27.30 42.14 24.57
CA PRO A 118 28.30 42.51 25.56
C PRO A 118 28.55 44.02 25.50
N GLY A 119 28.24 44.73 26.59
CA GLY A 119 28.58 46.15 26.73
C GLY A 119 30.11 46.36 26.77
N PRO A 120 30.63 47.47 26.24
CA PRO A 120 32.07 47.73 26.20
C PRO A 120 32.58 47.99 27.62
N ARG A 121 33.65 47.28 27.99
CA ARG A 121 34.39 47.50 29.24
C ARG A 121 34.91 48.94 29.27
N ARG A 122 34.53 49.68 30.29
CA ARG A 122 35.28 50.84 30.80
C ARG A 122 35.77 50.49 32.20
#